data_AF-A0A2E4IFE1-F1
#
_entry.id   AF-A0A2E4IFE1-F1
#
_cell.length_a   1.000
_cell.length_b   1.000
_cell.length_c   1.000
_cell.angle_alpha   90.00
_cell.angle_beta   90.00
_cell.angle_gamma   90.00
#
_symmetry.space_group_name_H-M   'P 1'
#
loop_
_entity.id
_entity.type
_entity.pdbx_description
1 polymer ?
#
loop_
_entity_poly.entity_id
_entity_poly.type
_entity_poly.pdbx_seq_one_letter_code
_entity_poly.pdbx_strand_id
1 'polypeptide(L)'
;MPSYWNEDFEDLNQDWEPVILKKSDKTVISVPQPPAATPMHRKISVARSNNNYTIHEFAQLIHMKVKDYIKLEKGLVEPNNQQLSKIRKYLNIRI
;
A
#
# COMPACT_ATOMS: atom_id res chain seq x y z
N MET A 1 6.99 -59.62 -26.43
CA MET A 1 6.86 -58.34 -25.70
C MET A 1 6.58 -58.69 -24.25
N PRO A 2 7.34 -58.24 -23.26
CA PRO A 2 7.10 -58.62 -21.87
C PRO A 2 5.81 -57.95 -21.33
N SER A 3 4.91 -58.76 -20.79
CA SER A 3 3.70 -58.33 -20.08
C SER A 3 4.09 -57.81 -18.71
N TYR A 4 4.13 -56.49 -18.54
CA TYR A 4 4.33 -55.86 -17.23
C TYR A 4 3.26 -54.80 -17.02
N TRP A 5 2.02 -55.26 -16.86
CA TRP A 5 0.98 -54.51 -16.20
C TRP A 5 0.63 -55.32 -14.97
N ASN A 6 1.25 -54.97 -13.84
CA ASN A 6 0.94 -55.56 -12.55
C ASN A 6 -0.52 -55.24 -12.23
N GLU A 7 -1.30 -56.28 -11.94
CA GLU A 7 -2.72 -56.22 -11.53
C GLU A 7 -2.90 -55.69 -10.08
N ASP A 8 -1.81 -55.23 -9.45
CA ASP A 8 -1.77 -54.68 -8.09
C ASP A 8 -1.95 -53.14 -8.04
N PHE A 9 -2.52 -52.53 -9.09
CA PHE A 9 -3.04 -51.16 -8.97
C PHE A 9 -4.35 -51.21 -8.18
N GLU A 10 -4.23 -51.55 -6.89
CA GLU A 10 -5.26 -51.34 -5.90
C GLU A 10 -5.72 -49.89 -5.97
N ASP A 11 -7.03 -49.74 -6.15
CA ASP A 11 -7.85 -48.53 -5.99
C ASP A 11 -7.23 -47.48 -5.07
N LEU A 12 -6.32 -46.67 -5.58
CA LEU A 12 -5.96 -45.40 -4.96
C LEU A 12 -7.06 -44.40 -5.31
N ASN A 13 -8.30 -44.70 -4.88
CA ASN A 13 -9.38 -43.72 -4.77
C ASN A 13 -8.95 -42.74 -3.67
N GLN A 14 -8.08 -41.82 -4.07
CA GLN A 14 -7.53 -40.78 -3.23
C GLN A 14 -8.65 -39.77 -3.05
N ASP A 15 -9.52 -40.01 -2.07
CA ASP A 15 -10.61 -39.11 -1.73
C ASP A 15 -10.02 -37.76 -1.31
N TRP A 16 -10.17 -36.76 -2.20
CA TRP A 16 -9.70 -35.41 -1.96
C TRP A 16 -10.63 -34.72 -0.96
N GLU A 17 -10.35 -34.82 0.33
CA GLU A 17 -11.05 -34.04 1.35
C GLU A 17 -10.61 -32.57 1.32
N PRO A 18 -11.53 -31.59 1.33
CA PRO A 18 -11.18 -30.18 1.29
C PRO A 18 -10.58 -29.72 2.63
N VAL A 19 -9.42 -29.07 2.57
CA VAL A 19 -8.75 -28.47 3.75
C VAL A 19 -9.51 -27.21 4.19
N ILE A 20 -10.15 -27.27 5.37
CA ILE A 20 -10.87 -26.13 5.96
C ILE A 20 -9.89 -25.22 6.72
N LEU A 21 -9.49 -24.10 6.11
CA LEU A 21 -8.69 -23.06 6.76
C LEU A 21 -9.57 -22.22 7.70
N LYS A 22 -9.44 -22.41 9.01
CA LYS A 22 -10.07 -21.53 10.00
C LYS A 22 -9.30 -20.21 10.08
N LYS A 23 -9.99 -19.11 9.79
CA LYS A 23 -9.46 -17.76 9.97
C LYS A 23 -9.33 -17.50 11.48
N SER A 24 -8.11 -17.45 12.00
CA SER A 24 -7.87 -17.04 13.37
C SER A 24 -8.19 -15.55 13.50
N ASP A 25 -9.06 -15.19 14.43
CA ASP A 25 -9.30 -13.80 14.78
C ASP A 25 -7.98 -13.19 15.27
N LYS A 26 -7.58 -12.09 14.62
CA LYS A 26 -6.36 -11.35 15.00
C LYS A 26 -6.48 -10.96 16.47
N THR A 27 -5.64 -11.55 17.31
CA THR A 27 -5.38 -11.04 18.65
C THR A 27 -4.99 -9.57 18.54
N VAL A 28 -5.79 -8.70 19.15
CA VAL A 28 -5.50 -7.27 19.27
C VAL A 28 -4.32 -7.14 20.24
N ILE A 29 -3.10 -7.23 19.69
CA ILE A 29 -1.90 -6.77 20.38
C ILE A 29 -2.11 -5.27 20.57
N SER A 30 -2.19 -4.82 21.83
CA SER A 30 -2.22 -3.40 22.16
C SER A 30 -0.98 -2.75 21.56
N VAL A 31 -1.19 -2.06 20.43
CA VAL A 31 -0.16 -1.33 19.70
C VAL A 31 0.41 -0.28 20.67
N PRO A 32 1.74 -0.23 20.91
CA PRO A 32 2.36 0.89 21.60
C PRO A 32 1.93 2.16 20.86
N GLN A 33 1.38 3.16 21.56
CA GLN A 33 0.85 4.37 20.92
C GLN A 33 1.82 4.82 19.80
N PRO A 34 1.35 4.92 18.54
CA PRO A 34 2.23 5.27 17.43
C PRO A 34 2.87 6.62 17.75
N PRO A 35 4.17 6.82 17.45
CA PRO A 35 4.82 8.11 17.68
C PRO A 35 3.95 9.18 17.03
N ALA A 36 3.57 10.19 17.83
CA ALA A 36 2.61 11.26 17.52
C ALA A 36 2.38 11.39 16.01
N ALA A 37 1.21 10.96 15.55
CA ALA A 37 0.90 10.84 14.12
C ALA A 37 1.25 12.14 13.39
N THR A 38 2.35 12.12 12.64
CA THR A 38 2.82 13.32 11.94
C THR A 38 1.74 13.73 10.96
N PRO A 39 1.33 15.00 10.97
CA PRO A 39 0.21 15.41 10.14
C PRO A 39 0.60 15.30 8.66
N MET A 40 -0.38 14.95 7.84
CA MET A 40 -0.19 14.62 6.42
C MET A 40 0.56 15.71 5.64
N HIS A 41 0.20 16.98 5.86
CA HIS A 41 0.85 18.12 5.22
C HIS A 41 2.37 18.17 5.50
N ARG A 42 2.78 17.80 6.72
CA ARG A 42 4.19 17.75 7.12
C ARG A 42 4.91 16.58 6.45
N LYS A 43 4.26 15.42 6.32
CA LYS A 43 4.81 14.28 5.57
C LYS A 43 5.07 14.64 4.11
N ILE A 44 4.15 15.36 3.47
CA ILE A 44 4.28 15.79 2.08
C ILE A 44 5.44 16.79 1.93
N SER A 45 5.54 17.76 2.84
CA SER A 45 6.62 18.76 2.80
C SER A 45 8.01 18.13 2.96
N VAL A 46 8.15 17.22 3.93
CA VAL A 46 9.40 16.47 4.16
C VAL A 46 9.73 15.57 2.97
N ALA A 47 8.75 14.87 2.41
CA ALA A 47 8.99 14.01 1.26
C ALA A 47 9.38 14.82 0.01
N ARG A 48 8.79 15.99 -0.19
CA ARG A 48 9.19 16.91 -1.26
C ARG A 48 10.64 17.37 -1.07
N SER A 49 11.01 17.79 0.14
CA SER A 49 12.39 18.23 0.41
C SER A 49 13.39 17.09 0.20
N ASN A 50 13.04 15.87 0.61
CA ASN A 50 13.91 14.70 0.43
C ASN A 50 14.14 14.36 -1.04
N ASN A 51 13.17 14.63 -1.91
CA ASN A 51 13.27 14.42 -3.36
C ASN A 51 13.84 15.64 -4.12
N ASN A 52 14.32 16.66 -3.41
CA ASN A 52 14.91 17.88 -3.99
C ASN A 52 14.00 18.65 -4.96
N TYR A 53 12.67 18.55 -4.80
CA TYR A 53 11.74 19.33 -5.61
C TYR A 53 11.44 20.68 -4.97
N THR A 54 11.47 21.75 -5.77
CA THR A 54 10.89 23.02 -5.35
C THR A 54 9.37 22.94 -5.31
N ILE A 55 8.74 23.86 -4.55
CA ILE A 55 7.27 23.99 -4.48
C ILE A 55 6.67 24.19 -5.88
N HIS A 56 7.35 24.96 -6.73
CA HIS A 56 6.88 25.29 -8.08
C HIS A 56 6.94 24.09 -9.01
N GLU A 57 8.09 23.41 -9.07
CA GLU A 57 8.28 22.21 -9.90
C GLU A 57 7.31 21.11 -9.50
N PHE A 58 7.16 20.87 -8.19
CA PHE A 58 6.26 19.83 -7.72
C PHE A 58 4.80 20.16 -8.04
N ALA A 59 4.38 21.42 -7.89
CA ALA A 59 3.04 21.86 -8.24
C ALA A 59 2.74 21.67 -9.74
N GLN A 60 3.70 22.00 -10.62
CA GLN A 60 3.58 21.75 -12.06
C GLN A 60 3.43 20.27 -12.36
N LEU A 61 4.24 19.44 -11.71
CA LEU A 61 4.31 18.00 -11.93
C LEU A 61 3.05 17.25 -11.48
N ILE A 62 2.35 17.74 -10.44
CA ILE A 62 1.04 17.21 -10.04
C ILE A 62 -0.14 17.89 -10.76
N HIS A 63 0.13 18.86 -11.64
CA HIS A 63 -0.85 19.71 -12.32
C HIS A 63 -1.76 20.49 -11.35
N MET A 64 -1.15 21.14 -10.37
CA MET A 64 -1.85 21.98 -9.39
C MET A 64 -1.33 23.41 -9.42
N LYS A 65 -2.19 24.38 -9.09
CA LYS A 65 -1.77 25.76 -8.94
C LYS A 65 -0.82 25.87 -7.75
N VAL A 66 0.26 26.61 -7.90
CA VAL A 66 1.29 26.79 -6.84
C VAL A 66 0.66 27.31 -5.54
N LYS A 67 -0.28 28.26 -5.64
CA LYS A 67 -1.01 28.81 -4.48
C LYS A 67 -1.77 27.74 -3.70
N ASP A 68 -2.37 26.77 -4.38
CA ASP A 68 -3.15 25.71 -3.75
C ASP A 68 -2.23 24.65 -3.13
N TYR A 69 -1.09 24.37 -3.77
CA TYR A 69 -0.06 23.53 -3.17
C TYR A 69 0.55 24.11 -1.88
N ILE A 70 0.79 25.42 -1.84
CA ILE A 70 1.27 26.09 -0.61
C ILE A 70 0.24 25.96 0.51
N LYS A 71 -1.06 26.07 0.22
CA LYS A 71 -2.12 25.87 1.22
C LYS A 71 -2.17 24.43 1.72
N LEU A 72 -1.93 23.47 0.83
CA LEU A 72 -1.83 22.04 1.17
C LEU A 72 -0.65 21.77 2.11
N GLU A 73 0.56 22.30 1.83
CA GLU A 73 1.72 22.13 2.73
C GLU A 73 1.51 22.80 4.10
N LYS A 74 0.72 23.88 4.15
CA LYS A 74 0.31 24.55 5.40
C LYS A 74 -0.85 23.84 6.13
N GLY A 75 -1.43 22.80 5.55
CA GLY A 75 -2.56 22.07 6.12
C GLY A 75 -3.90 22.80 6.09
N LEU A 76 -4.04 23.83 5.24
CA LEU A 76 -5.27 24.61 5.11
C LEU A 76 -6.29 23.97 4.16
N VAL A 77 -5.82 23.11 3.26
CA VAL A 77 -6.64 22.45 2.24
C VAL A 77 -6.26 20.98 2.18
N GLU A 78 -7.27 20.12 2.22
CA GLU A 78 -7.07 18.69 2.02
C GLU A 78 -6.97 18.36 0.52
N PRO A 79 -6.01 17.52 0.12
CA PRO A 79 -5.88 17.11 -1.27
C PRO A 79 -7.01 16.18 -1.71
N ASN A 80 -7.47 16.36 -2.94
CA ASN A 80 -8.39 15.42 -3.58
C ASN A 80 -7.72 14.05 -3.79
N ASN A 81 -8.49 12.96 -3.80
CA ASN A 81 -8.04 11.60 -4.08
C ASN A 81 -7.17 11.48 -5.34
N GLN A 82 -7.49 12.22 -6.41
CA GLN A 82 -6.67 12.24 -7.63
C GLN A 82 -5.29 12.88 -7.39
N GLN A 83 -5.24 13.97 -6.62
CA GLN A 83 -4.00 14.65 -6.27
C GLN A 83 -3.15 13.79 -5.33
N LEU A 84 -3.80 13.13 -4.36
CA LEU A 84 -3.19 12.16 -3.47
C LEU A 84 -2.47 11.04 -4.20
N SER A 85 -3.12 10.44 -5.21
CA SER A 85 -2.51 9.39 -6.02
C SER A 85 -1.26 9.86 -6.76
N LYS A 86 -1.26 11.09 -7.31
CA LYS A 86 -0.07 11.68 -7.93
C LYS A 86 1.04 11.94 -6.91
N ILE A 87 0.69 12.52 -5.78
CA ILE A 87 1.64 12.80 -4.69
C ILE A 87 2.30 11.50 -4.22
N ARG A 88 1.52 10.43 -4.01
CA ARG A 88 2.06 9.11 -3.64
C ARG A 88 2.98 8.54 -4.72
N LYS A 89 2.62 8.69 -6.00
CA LYS A 89 3.44 8.21 -7.14
C LYS A 89 4.81 8.88 -7.19
N TYR A 90 4.87 10.20 -7.01
CA TYR A 90 6.11 10.97 -7.15
C TYR A 90 6.93 11.07 -5.87
N LEU A 91 6.29 11.06 -4.71
CA LEU A 91 6.96 11.15 -3.42
C LEU A 91 7.22 9.79 -2.76
N ASN A 92 6.71 8.70 -3.34
CA ASN A 92 6.84 7.33 -2.83
C ASN A 92 6.51 7.18 -1.33
N ILE A 93 5.48 7.89 -0.88
CA ILE A 93 5.03 7.92 0.52
C ILE A 93 3.75 7.13 0.72
N ARG A 94 3.66 6.44 1.86
CA ARG A 94 2.41 5.86 2.37
C ARG A 94 1.70 6.90 3.22
N ILE A 95 0.65 7.48 2.65
CA ILE A 95 -0.24 8.45 3.30
C ILE A 95 -1.48 7.73 3.80
#